data_AF-A0A1Q3ZFM9-F1
#
_entry.id   AF-A0A1Q3ZFM9-F1
#
_cell.length_a   1.000
_cell.length_b   1.000
_cell.length_c   1.000
_cell.angle_alpha   90.00
_cell.angle_beta   90.00
_cell.angle_gamma   90.00
#
_symmetry.space_group_name_H-M   'P 1'
#
loop_
_entity.id
_entity.type
_entity.pdbx_description
1 polymer ?
#
loop_
_entity_poly.entity_id
_entity_poly.type
_entity_poly.pdbx_seq_one_letter_code
_entity_poly.pdbx_strand_id
1 'polypeptide(L)'
;MTHRGEIVEQAVRKSGVPIATIAKRLGKSRRWMYLMFDNPDVPIEMIARIGQIIYYDFHEDLPALFPKGNTSDSPIIYKPSESAEYWKNKYLSLLEEHNALLKKLTSGT
;
A
#
# COMPACT_ATOMS: atom_id res chain seq x y z
N MET A 1 19.76 -13.25 10.32
CA MET A 1 19.00 -12.29 9.49
C MET A 1 17.70 -12.97 9.09
N THR A 2 16.55 -12.33 9.29
CA THR A 2 15.25 -12.91 8.93
C THR A 2 15.02 -12.71 7.43
N HIS A 3 14.86 -13.79 6.67
CA HIS A 3 14.64 -13.72 5.22
C HIS A 3 13.18 -13.39 4.90
N ARG A 4 12.87 -12.12 4.65
CA ARG A 4 11.48 -11.64 4.52
C ARG A 4 10.77 -12.21 3.30
N GLY A 5 11.46 -12.34 2.17
CA GLY A 5 10.88 -12.87 0.95
C GLY A 5 10.37 -14.32 1.09
N GLU A 6 11.06 -15.13 1.89
CA GLU A 6 10.69 -16.54 2.12
C GLU A 6 9.42 -16.63 2.98
N ILE A 7 9.33 -15.80 4.03
CA ILE A 7 8.13 -15.69 4.87
C ILE A 7 6.91 -15.29 4.02
N VAL A 8 7.09 -14.28 3.16
CA VAL A 8 6.03 -13.83 2.25
C VAL A 8 5.63 -14.95 1.28
N GLU A 9 6.60 -15.69 0.73
CA GLU A 9 6.32 -16.82 -0.15
C GLU A 9 5.48 -17.89 0.54
N GLN A 10 5.84 -18.27 1.77
CA GLN A 10 5.10 -19.26 2.55
C GLN A 10 3.65 -18.82 2.79
N ALA A 11 3.43 -17.56 3.17
CA ALA A 11 2.09 -17.01 3.35
C ALA A 11 1.29 -17.00 2.03
N VAL A 12 1.92 -16.56 0.93
CA VAL A 12 1.30 -16.57 -0.40
C VAL A 12 0.88 -17.99 -0.81
N ARG A 13 1.75 -18.99 -0.64
CA ARG A 13 1.44 -20.38 -0.97
C ARG A 13 0.31 -20.95 -0.10
N LYS A 14 0.29 -20.63 1.19
CA LYS A 14 -0.78 -21.04 2.13
C LYS A 14 -2.12 -20.36 1.85
N SER A 15 -2.11 -19.14 1.31
CA SER A 15 -3.33 -18.38 1.03
C SER A 15 -4.21 -18.97 -0.06
N GLY A 16 -3.67 -19.84 -0.92
CA GLY A 16 -4.37 -20.37 -2.09
C GLY A 16 -4.59 -19.35 -3.21
N VAL A 17 -4.19 -18.08 -3.03
CA VAL A 17 -4.29 -17.06 -4.08
C VAL A 17 -3.21 -17.31 -5.14
N PRO A 18 -3.57 -17.44 -6.44
CA PRO A 18 -2.58 -17.68 -7.47
C PRO A 18 -1.57 -16.52 -7.58
N ILE A 19 -0.27 -16.85 -7.66
CA ILE A 19 0.83 -15.87 -7.81
C ILE A 19 0.58 -14.92 -8.99
N ALA A 20 0.01 -15.42 -10.09
CA ALA A 20 -0.34 -14.59 -11.25
C ALA A 20 -1.39 -13.50 -10.93
N THR A 21 -2.34 -13.80 -10.05
CA THR A 21 -3.36 -12.85 -9.59
C THR A 21 -2.75 -11.76 -8.72
N ILE A 22 -1.86 -12.15 -7.80
CA ILE A 22 -1.12 -11.21 -6.94
C ILE A 22 -0.26 -10.29 -7.80
N ALA A 23 0.47 -10.87 -8.76
CA ALA A 23 1.29 -10.14 -9.70
C ALA A 23 0.51 -9.06 -10.45
N LYS A 24 -0.65 -9.44 -10.99
CA LYS A 24 -1.53 -8.55 -11.73
C LYS A 24 -2.05 -7.41 -10.86
N ARG A 25 -2.47 -7.70 -9.62
CA ARG A 25 -2.93 -6.68 -8.65
C ARG A 25 -1.82 -5.72 -8.22
N LEU A 26 -0.57 -6.19 -8.17
CA LEU A 26 0.60 -5.36 -7.88
C LEU A 26 1.12 -4.57 -9.10
N GLY A 27 0.61 -4.82 -10.31
CA GLY A 27 1.14 -4.24 -11.54
C GLY A 27 2.57 -4.73 -11.86
N LYS A 28 2.89 -5.98 -11.51
CA LYS A 28 4.21 -6.60 -11.69
C LYS A 28 4.12 -7.90 -12.50
N SER A 29 5.26 -8.36 -13.01
CA SER A 29 5.35 -9.65 -13.72
C SER A 29 5.44 -10.82 -12.74
N ARG A 30 5.05 -12.03 -13.14
CA ARG A 30 5.23 -13.24 -12.30
C ARG A 30 6.69 -13.48 -11.92
N ARG A 31 7.61 -13.21 -12.87
CA ARG A 31 9.07 -13.29 -12.63
C ARG A 31 9.51 -12.37 -11.51
N TRP A 32 8.95 -11.16 -11.43
CA TRP A 32 9.24 -10.23 -10.34
C TRP A 32 8.84 -10.80 -8.98
N MET A 33 7.75 -11.58 -8.88
CA MET A 33 7.34 -12.22 -7.61
C MET A 33 8.39 -13.22 -7.16
N TYR A 34 8.85 -14.09 -8.05
CA TYR A 34 9.87 -15.10 -7.71
C TYR A 34 11.18 -14.44 -7.27
N LEU A 35 11.64 -13.41 -8.00
CA LEU A 35 12.82 -12.64 -7.59
C LEU A 35 12.63 -11.92 -6.24
N MET A 36 11.40 -11.51 -5.91
CA MET A 36 11.09 -10.88 -4.63
C MET A 36 11.08 -11.90 -3.49
N PHE A 37 10.62 -13.12 -3.72
CA PHE A 37 10.67 -14.19 -2.72
C PHE A 37 12.11 -14.56 -2.34
N ASP A 38 13.05 -14.49 -3.30
CA ASP A 38 14.48 -14.72 -3.04
C ASP A 38 15.19 -13.52 -2.39
N ASN A 39 14.49 -12.41 -2.15
CA ASN A 39 15.09 -11.21 -1.55
C ASN A 39 14.96 -11.23 -0.01
N PRO A 40 16.06 -11.21 0.77
CA PRO A 40 16.00 -11.15 2.23
C PRO A 40 15.40 -9.84 2.76
N ASP A 41 15.57 -8.74 2.04
CA ASP A 41 15.26 -7.39 2.48
C ASP A 41 14.06 -6.79 1.73
N VAL A 42 12.93 -7.50 1.76
CA VAL A 42 11.68 -7.00 1.18
C VAL A 42 11.19 -5.77 1.97
N PRO A 43 10.86 -4.65 1.29
CA PRO A 43 10.31 -3.45 1.93
C PRO A 43 8.96 -3.73 2.60
N ILE A 44 8.74 -3.15 3.78
CA ILE A 44 7.52 -3.34 4.58
C ILE A 44 6.24 -2.99 3.81
N GLU A 45 6.26 -1.92 3.01
CA GLU A 45 5.11 -1.51 2.19
C GLU A 45 4.69 -2.60 1.20
N MET A 46 5.65 -3.33 0.65
CA MET A 46 5.39 -4.42 -0.28
C MET A 46 4.76 -5.62 0.45
N ILE A 47 5.30 -5.98 1.61
CA ILE A 47 4.78 -7.05 2.47
C ILE A 47 3.34 -6.74 2.86
N ALA A 48 3.05 -5.51 3.30
CA ALA A 48 1.71 -5.07 3.67
C ALA A 48 0.73 -5.14 2.48
N ARG A 49 1.13 -4.68 1.29
CA ARG A 49 0.29 -4.80 0.08
C ARG A 49 0.00 -6.24 -0.30
N ILE A 50 0.99 -7.13 -0.20
CA ILE A 50 0.78 -8.55 -0.46
C ILE A 50 -0.19 -9.13 0.58
N GLY A 51 0.01 -8.83 1.86
CA GLY A 51 -0.88 -9.25 2.95
C GLY A 51 -2.33 -8.84 2.72
N GLN A 52 -2.57 -7.61 2.26
CA GLN A 52 -3.91 -7.14 1.87
C GLN A 52 -4.50 -7.93 0.70
N ILE A 53 -3.70 -8.32 -0.29
CA ILE A 53 -4.17 -9.08 -1.46
C ILE A 53 -4.56 -10.51 -1.07
N ILE A 54 -3.81 -11.12 -0.15
CA ILE A 54 -4.00 -12.52 0.26
C ILE A 54 -4.77 -12.68 1.58
N TYR A 55 -5.26 -11.56 2.15
CA TYR A 55 -5.95 -11.50 3.45
C TYR A 55 -5.15 -12.15 4.59
N TYR A 56 -3.86 -11.85 4.65
CA TYR A 56 -2.93 -12.37 5.65
C TYR A 56 -2.28 -11.25 6.44
N ASP A 57 -2.19 -11.44 7.76
CA ASP A 57 -1.49 -10.54 8.67
C ASP A 57 -0.09 -11.07 8.97
N PHE A 58 0.93 -10.31 8.57
CA PHE A 58 2.35 -10.63 8.77
C PHE A 58 2.89 -10.22 10.14
N HIS A 59 2.03 -9.72 11.02
CA HIS A 59 2.44 -9.19 12.32
C HIS A 59 3.15 -10.25 13.19
N GLU A 60 2.64 -11.48 13.22
CA GLU A 60 3.24 -12.56 14.02
C GLU A 60 4.55 -13.07 13.42
N ASP A 61 4.69 -13.06 12.09
CA ASP A 61 5.90 -13.54 11.42
C ASP A 61 7.03 -12.49 11.42
N LEU A 62 6.66 -11.20 11.41
CA LEU A 62 7.58 -10.07 11.27
C LEU A 62 7.34 -8.99 12.34
N PRO A 63 7.40 -9.33 13.64
CA PRO A 63 7.06 -8.41 14.73
C PRO A 63 7.98 -7.19 14.81
N ALA A 64 9.23 -7.30 14.34
CA ALA A 64 10.17 -6.18 14.27
C ALA A 64 9.80 -5.13 13.21
N LEU A 65 9.01 -5.51 12.21
CA LEU A 65 8.54 -4.61 11.14
C LEU A 65 7.21 -3.96 11.49
N PHE A 66 6.37 -4.71 12.19
CA PHE A 66 5.07 -4.24 12.63
C PHE A 66 5.11 -4.15 14.17
N PRO A 67 5.69 -3.10 14.77
CA PRO A 67 5.60 -2.96 16.22
C PRO A 67 4.13 -2.85 16.64
N LYS A 68 3.68 -3.64 17.63
CA LYS A 68 2.35 -3.54 18.24
C LYS A 68 2.20 -2.16 18.88
N GLY A 69 1.85 -1.15 18.10
CA GLY A 69 1.20 0.04 18.62
C GLY A 69 -0.23 -0.35 18.96
N ASN A 70 -0.54 -0.42 20.26
CA ASN A 70 -1.87 -0.65 20.83
C ASN A 70 -3.00 -0.08 19.95
N THR A 71 -3.60 -0.89 19.09
CA THR A 71 -4.77 -0.49 18.31
C THR A 71 -5.72 -1.66 18.26
N SER A 72 -6.72 -1.56 19.14
CA SER A 72 -7.97 -2.29 19.18
C SER A 72 -8.56 -2.56 17.80
N ASP A 73 -9.14 -3.74 17.64
CA ASP A 73 -10.02 -4.15 16.55
C ASP A 73 -10.79 -2.97 15.95
N SER A 74 -10.38 -2.54 14.76
CA SER A 74 -11.18 -1.64 13.93
C SER A 74 -10.91 -1.93 12.47
N PRO A 75 -11.96 -1.98 11.64
CA PRO A 75 -11.83 -2.21 10.21
C PRO A 75 -10.88 -1.17 9.63
N ILE A 76 -10.00 -1.57 8.71
CA ILE A 76 -8.92 -0.75 8.12
C ILE A 76 -9.47 0.62 7.70
N ILE A 77 -9.36 1.61 8.60
CA ILE A 77 -9.56 3.02 8.29
C ILE A 77 -8.25 3.43 7.66
N TYR A 78 -8.26 3.63 6.34
CA TYR A 78 -7.16 4.24 5.61
C TYR A 78 -6.96 5.65 6.17
N LYS A 79 -6.12 5.79 7.21
CA LYS A 79 -5.60 7.10 7.62
C LYS A 79 -4.67 7.54 6.50
N PRO A 80 -5.02 8.59 5.73
CA PRO A 80 -4.08 9.13 4.75
C PRO A 80 -2.80 9.49 5.50
N SER A 81 -1.65 9.16 4.94
CA SER A 81 -0.38 9.67 5.48
C SER A 81 -0.46 11.21 5.52
N GLU A 82 0.22 11.85 6.46
CA GLU A 82 0.29 13.33 6.52
C GLU A 82 0.69 13.93 5.16
N SER A 83 1.51 13.18 4.40
CA SER A 83 1.87 13.52 3.02
C SER A 83 0.66 13.48 2.06
N ALA A 84 -0.16 12.42 2.11
CA ALA A 84 -1.35 12.30 1.25
C ALA A 84 -2.38 13.40 1.53
N GLU A 85 -2.58 13.75 2.80
CA GLU A 85 -3.49 14.82 3.20
C GLU A 85 -2.97 16.20 2.78
N TYR A 86 -1.66 16.44 2.94
CA TYR A 86 -0.99 17.64 2.44
C TYR A 86 -1.18 17.82 0.93
N TRP A 87 -0.93 16.79 0.13
CA TRP A 87 -1.08 16.87 -1.34
C TRP A 87 -2.55 17.01 -1.77
N LYS A 88 -3.48 16.35 -1.08
CA LYS A 88 -4.93 16.53 -1.30
C LYS A 88 -5.36 17.98 -1.08
N ASN A 89 -4.94 18.58 0.02
CA ASN A 89 -5.30 19.96 0.37
C ASN A 89 -4.67 20.96 -0.61
N LYS A 90 -3.42 20.73 -1.03
CA LYS A 90 -2.75 21.54 -2.06
C LYS A 90 -3.46 21.48 -3.42
N TYR A 91 -3.97 20.31 -3.80
CA TYR A 91 -4.76 20.18 -5.02
C TYR A 91 -6.09 20.93 -4.93
N LEU A 92 -6.80 20.80 -3.79
CA LEU A 92 -8.06 21.50 -3.56
C LEU A 92 -7.90 23.02 -3.64
N SER A 93 -6.88 23.59 -2.99
CA SER A 93 -6.65 25.03 -3.01
C SER A 93 -6.39 25.54 -4.44
N LEU A 94 -5.59 24.80 -5.22
CA LEU A 94 -5.30 25.16 -6.60
C LEU A 94 -6.55 25.12 -7.48
N LEU A 95 -7.42 24.13 -7.27
CA LEU A 95 -8.68 23.99 -8.00
C LEU A 95 -9.64 25.14 -7.68
N GLU A 96 -9.73 25.55 -6.42
CA GLU A 96 -10.55 26.68 -5.98
C GLU A 96 -10.06 28.01 -6.59
N GLU A 97 -8.75 28.26 -6.54
CA GLU A 97 -8.15 29.45 -7.16
C GLU A 97 -8.41 29.50 -8.67
N HIS A 98 -8.21 28.37 -9.36
CA HIS A 98 -8.49 28.26 -10.78
C HIS A 98 -9.96 28.55 -11.10
N ASN A 99 -10.89 27.97 -10.34
CA ASN A 99 -12.32 28.21 -10.51
C ASN A 99 -12.70 29.67 -10.22
N ALA A 100 -12.04 30.32 -9.26
CA ALA A 100 -12.25 31.75 -8.98
C ALA A 100 -11.78 32.62 -10.15
N LEU A 101 -10.64 32.29 -10.77
CA LEU A 101 -10.14 32.98 -11.97
C LEU A 101 -11.09 32.79 -13.16
N LEU A 102 -11.55 31.56 -13.40
CA LEU A 102 -12.54 31.30 -14.45
C LEU A 102 -13.83 32.09 -14.23
N LYS A 103 -14.35 32.11 -12.99
CA LYS A 103 -15.55 32.89 -12.65
C LYS A 103 -15.36 34.37 -12.98
N LYS A 104 -14.23 34.96 -12.56
CA LYS A 104 -13.89 36.37 -12.86
C LYS A 104 -13.84 36.64 -14.37
N LEU A 105 -13.30 35.71 -15.15
CA LEU A 105 -13.24 35.83 -16.61
C LEU A 105 -14.63 35.75 -17.25
N THR A 106 -15.50 34.89 -16.73
CA THR A 106 -16.87 34.70 -17.25
C THR A 106 -17.89 35.73 -16.76
N SER A 107 -17.64 36.39 -15.63
CA SER A 107 -18.53 37.42 -15.07
C SER A 107 -18.22 38.85 -15.56
N GLY A 108 -17.26 38.99 -16.50
CA GLY A 108 -16.81 40.25 -17.08
C GLY A 108 -17.36 40.56 -18.48
N THR A 109 -18.39 39.84 -18.93
CA THR A 109 -19.17 40.11 -20.15
C THR A 109 -20.64 40.25 -19.79
#